data_AF-A0A4R6VM69-F1
#
_entry.id   AF-A0A4R6VM69-F1
#
_cell.length_a   1.000
_cell.length_b   1.000
_cell.length_c   1.000
_cell.angle_alpha   90.00
_cell.angle_beta   90.00
_cell.angle_gamma   90.00
#
_symmetry.space_group_name_H-M   'P 1'
#
loop_
_entity.id
_entity.type
_entity.pdbx_description
1 polymer ?
#
loop_
_entity_poly.entity_id
_entity_poly.type
_entity_poly.pdbx_seq_one_letter_code
_entity_poly.pdbx_strand_id
1 'polypeptide(L)'
;MARSVVVPLPSDLGAVHCGCAPSVRRSAHHDRLLAVETDPDAVLDLFEIAVTWGELDYTGAEVLAPEAWLDFASDHVWRCPDRVIRLFALASDVALRGAPVRCAAL
;
A
#
# COMPACT_ATOMS: atom_id res chain seq x y z
N MET A 1 8.13 49.08 -15.83
CA MET A 1 8.65 47.82 -16.41
C MET A 1 8.88 46.83 -15.26
N ALA A 2 7.92 45.95 -15.00
CA ALA A 2 8.02 44.97 -13.91
C ALA A 2 8.77 43.72 -14.42
N ARG A 3 9.86 43.33 -13.74
CA ARG A 3 10.64 42.13 -14.07
C ARG A 3 9.92 40.92 -13.47
N SER A 4 9.47 40.01 -14.33
CA SER A 4 8.96 38.71 -13.91
C SER A 4 10.11 37.91 -13.31
N VAL A 5 10.01 37.55 -12.04
CA VAL A 5 10.92 36.60 -11.38
C VAL A 5 10.28 35.23 -11.54
N VAL A 6 10.79 34.45 -12.50
CA VAL A 6 10.49 33.02 -12.59
C VAL A 6 11.31 32.34 -11.51
N VAL A 7 10.67 31.94 -10.43
CA VAL A 7 11.27 31.05 -9.43
C VAL A 7 11.12 29.63 -9.97
N PRO A 8 12.20 28.92 -10.33
CA PRO A 8 12.09 27.50 -10.63
C PRO A 8 11.67 26.79 -9.34
N LEU A 9 10.50 26.15 -9.37
CA LEU A 9 10.07 25.26 -8.29
C LEU A 9 11.11 24.13 -8.22
N PRO A 10 11.70 23.83 -7.05
CA PRO A 10 12.55 22.65 -6.94
C PRO A 10 11.69 21.41 -7.21
N SER A 11 11.91 20.76 -8.35
CA SER A 11 11.22 19.52 -8.77
C SER A 11 11.69 18.26 -8.03
N ASP A 12 12.33 18.39 -6.87
CA ASP A 12 12.81 17.26 -6.09
C ASP A 12 12.52 17.47 -4.60
N LEU A 13 11.23 17.41 -4.24
CA LEU A 13 10.85 17.01 -2.89
C LEU A 13 10.94 15.49 -2.82
N GLY A 14 12.18 15.01 -2.65
CA GLY A 14 12.57 13.68 -2.22
C GLY A 14 11.60 12.55 -2.56
N ALA A 15 11.83 11.89 -3.70
CA ALA A 15 11.33 10.53 -3.90
C ALA A 15 11.93 9.66 -2.79
N VAL A 16 11.18 9.44 -1.70
CA VAL A 16 11.54 8.49 -0.65
C VAL A 16 11.64 7.15 -1.35
N HIS A 17 12.87 6.66 -1.54
CA HIS A 17 13.10 5.40 -2.21
C HIS A 17 12.62 4.29 -1.26
N CYS A 18 11.41 3.78 -1.48
CA CYS A 18 10.93 2.59 -0.80
C CYS A 18 11.59 1.33 -1.38
N GLY A 19 11.62 0.24 -0.60
CA GLY A 19 12.14 -1.06 -1.03
C GLY A 19 11.27 -1.79 -2.06
N CYS A 20 10.09 -1.26 -2.39
CA CYS A 20 9.11 -1.95 -3.24
C CYS A 20 9.61 -2.22 -4.66
N ALA A 21 9.17 -3.33 -5.25
CA ALA A 21 9.42 -3.67 -6.65
C ALA A 21 8.95 -2.54 -7.59
N PRO A 22 9.65 -2.28 -8.72
CA PRO A 22 9.31 -1.16 -9.60
C PRO A 22 7.92 -1.20 -10.25
N SER A 23 7.33 -2.38 -10.44
CA SER A 23 5.94 -2.51 -10.91
C SER A 23 4.96 -2.04 -9.85
N VAL A 24 5.10 -2.54 -8.62
CA VAL A 24 4.28 -2.15 -7.46
C VAL A 24 4.42 -0.66 -7.18
N ARG A 25 5.65 -0.13 -7.14
CA ARG A 25 5.91 1.30 -6.86
C ARG A 25 5.24 2.25 -7.86
N ARG A 26 4.96 1.79 -9.08
CA ARG A 26 4.31 2.60 -10.12
C ARG A 26 2.81 2.34 -10.21
N SER A 27 2.27 1.40 -9.44
CA SER A 27 0.86 1.09 -9.47
C SER A 27 0.08 2.05 -8.59
N ALA A 28 -1.15 2.36 -9.00
CA ALA A 28 -2.06 3.19 -8.21
C ALA A 28 -2.36 2.59 -6.83
N HIS A 29 -2.23 1.27 -6.69
CA HIS A 29 -2.41 0.59 -5.42
C HIS A 29 -1.32 0.98 -4.41
N HIS A 30 -0.06 1.14 -4.83
CA HIS A 30 1.02 1.61 -3.94
C HIS A 30 0.73 3.00 -3.38
N ASP A 31 0.34 3.94 -4.25
CA ASP A 31 -0.06 5.28 -3.84
C ASP A 31 -1.24 5.25 -2.87
N ARG A 32 -2.19 4.33 -3.07
CA ARG A 32 -3.32 4.14 -2.17
C ARG A 32 -2.91 3.59 -0.82
N LEU A 33 -1.99 2.64 -0.78
CA LEU A 33 -1.43 2.11 0.47
C LEU A 33 -0.64 3.17 1.25
N LEU A 34 0.02 4.13 0.56
CA LEU A 34 0.64 5.29 1.22
C LEU A 34 -0.38 6.25 1.83
N ALA A 35 -1.57 6.33 1.25
CA ALA A 35 -2.61 7.27 1.69
C ALA A 35 -3.35 6.83 2.96
N VAL A 36 -3.24 5.57 3.39
CA VAL A 36 -3.99 4.99 4.54
C VAL A 36 -3.81 5.76 5.85
N GLU A 37 -2.71 6.50 6.01
CA GLU A 37 -2.50 7.31 7.20
C GLU A 37 -3.43 8.54 7.24
N THR A 38 -3.74 9.11 6.08
CA THR A 38 -4.38 10.43 5.95
C THR A 38 -5.73 10.40 5.26
N ASP A 39 -6.06 9.30 4.57
CA ASP A 39 -7.27 9.15 3.78
C ASP A 39 -8.10 7.96 4.28
N PRO A 40 -9.30 8.19 4.85
CA PRO A 40 -10.16 7.10 5.31
C PRO A 40 -10.64 6.21 4.17
N ASP A 41 -10.80 6.72 2.95
CA ASP A 41 -11.23 5.91 1.81
C ASP A 41 -10.11 4.92 1.41
N ALA A 42 -8.84 5.31 1.58
CA ALA A 42 -7.71 4.40 1.36
C ALA A 42 -7.67 3.26 2.38
N VAL A 43 -8.15 3.51 3.61
CA VAL A 43 -8.32 2.44 4.62
C VAL A 43 -9.43 1.49 4.20
N LEU A 44 -10.54 2.00 3.67
CA LEU A 44 -11.62 1.16 3.13
C LEU A 44 -11.13 0.30 1.97
N ASP A 45 -10.36 0.87 1.03
CA ASP A 45 -9.80 0.13 -0.11
C ASP A 45 -8.86 -1.01 0.36
N LEU A 46 -8.03 -0.75 1.38
CA LEU A 46 -7.19 -1.79 1.99
C LEU A 46 -8.03 -2.94 2.56
N PHE A 47 -9.10 -2.61 3.29
CA PHE A 47 -9.97 -3.63 3.88
C PHE A 47 -10.85 -4.33 2.84
N GLU A 48 -11.25 -3.66 1.77
CA GLU A 48 -11.97 -4.27 0.66
C GLU A 48 -11.14 -5.38 0.03
N ILE A 49 -9.86 -5.11 -0.28
CA ILE A 49 -8.95 -6.15 -0.77
C ILE A 49 -8.76 -7.24 0.28
N ALA A 50 -8.60 -6.87 1.56
CA ALA A 50 -8.40 -7.86 2.61
C ALA A 50 -9.55 -8.85 2.73
N VAL A 51 -10.80 -8.39 2.71
CA VAL A 51 -11.97 -9.29 2.86
C VAL A 51 -12.24 -10.11 1.60
N THR A 52 -11.83 -9.62 0.43
CA THR A 52 -12.06 -10.30 -0.86
C THR A 52 -10.87 -11.13 -1.34
N TRP A 53 -9.73 -11.10 -0.65
CA TRP A 53 -8.48 -11.75 -1.06
C TRP A 53 -8.62 -13.25 -1.36
N GLY A 54 -9.38 -13.98 -0.54
CA GLY A 54 -9.63 -15.42 -0.71
C GLY A 54 -10.77 -15.75 -1.68
N GLU A 55 -11.51 -14.74 -2.16
CA GLU A 55 -12.71 -14.89 -2.97
C GLU A 55 -12.47 -14.54 -4.45
N LEU A 56 -11.60 -13.57 -4.72
CA LEU A 56 -11.30 -13.07 -6.05
C LEU A 56 -9.92 -13.53 -6.55
N ASP A 57 -9.80 -13.68 -7.87
CA ASP A 57 -8.51 -13.96 -8.50
C ASP A 57 -7.77 -12.65 -8.79
N TYR A 58 -6.73 -12.38 -7.99
CA TYR A 58 -5.85 -11.23 -8.16
C TYR A 58 -4.65 -11.52 -9.08
N THR A 59 -4.61 -12.67 -9.74
CA THR A 59 -3.55 -13.02 -10.68
C THR A 59 -3.45 -11.98 -11.80
N GLY A 60 -2.30 -11.33 -11.93
CA GLY A 60 -2.05 -10.29 -12.94
C GLY A 60 -2.56 -8.90 -12.57
N ALA A 61 -3.21 -8.72 -11.42
CA ALA A 61 -3.51 -7.40 -10.89
C ALA A 61 -2.25 -6.75 -10.29
N GLU A 62 -2.11 -5.43 -10.43
CA GLU A 62 -0.99 -4.67 -9.87
C GLU A 62 -1.20 -4.33 -8.37
N VAL A 63 -1.60 -5.33 -7.60
CA VAL A 63 -1.86 -5.23 -6.15
C VAL A 63 -0.73 -5.89 -5.36
N LEU A 64 -0.48 -5.40 -4.15
CA LEU A 64 0.48 -6.01 -3.24
C LEU A 64 -0.22 -7.12 -2.45
N ALA A 65 0.38 -8.30 -2.41
CA ALA A 65 -0.18 -9.42 -1.68
C ALA A 65 -0.16 -9.18 -0.15
N PRO A 66 -1.13 -9.71 0.62
CA PRO A 66 -1.22 -9.53 2.06
C PRO A 66 0.03 -9.94 2.83
N GLU A 67 0.78 -10.94 2.36
CA GLU A 67 2.03 -11.38 2.97
C GLU A 67 3.10 -10.28 3.00
N ALA A 68 3.04 -9.32 2.06
CA ALA A 68 3.99 -8.23 1.95
C ALA A 68 3.51 -6.91 2.58
N TRP A 69 2.29 -6.87 3.14
CA TRP A 69 1.69 -5.65 3.70
C TRP A 69 2.41 -5.14 4.95
N LEU A 70 2.87 -6.04 5.83
CA LEU A 70 3.63 -5.64 7.02
C LEU A 70 5.04 -5.15 6.68
N ASP A 71 5.68 -5.77 5.70
CA ASP A 71 6.98 -5.31 5.18
C ASP A 71 6.81 -3.94 4.52
N PHE A 72 5.76 -3.75 3.73
CA PHE A 72 5.39 -2.45 3.18
C PHE A 72 5.21 -1.39 4.28
N ALA A 73 4.47 -1.70 5.34
CA ALA A 73 4.29 -0.76 6.45
C ALA A 73 5.62 -0.45 7.15
N SER A 74 6.54 -1.41 7.23
CA SER A 74 7.85 -1.23 7.88
C SER A 74 8.85 -0.43 7.03
N ASP A 75 8.74 -0.53 5.71
CA ASP A 75 9.65 0.10 4.74
C ASP A 75 9.35 1.58 4.45
N HIS A 76 8.24 2.11 4.98
CA HIS A 76 7.81 3.49 4.74
C HIS A 76 7.79 4.33 6.02
N VAL A 77 7.91 5.64 5.83
CA VAL A 77 7.92 6.62 6.93
C VAL A 77 6.51 7.15 7.16
N TRP A 78 6.02 7.02 8.39
CA TRP A 78 4.68 7.43 8.81
C TRP A 78 4.74 8.50 9.90
N ARG A 79 3.71 9.36 9.98
CA ARG A 79 3.56 10.32 11.08
C ARG A 79 3.16 9.62 12.38
N CYS A 80 2.38 8.55 12.30
CA CYS A 80 1.91 7.73 13.42
C CYS A 80 2.14 6.24 13.10
N PRO A 81 3.40 5.75 13.21
CA PRO A 81 3.77 4.40 12.82
C PRO A 81 2.92 3.32 13.51
N ASP A 82 2.67 3.45 14.81
CA ASP A 82 1.87 2.48 15.57
C ASP A 82 0.46 2.30 15.01
N ARG A 83 -0.17 3.37 14.52
CA ARG A 83 -1.51 3.29 13.92
C ARG A 83 -1.44 2.57 12.58
N VAL A 84 -0.49 2.94 11.73
CA VAL A 84 -0.34 2.36 10.40
C VAL A 84 0.01 0.88 10.47
N ILE A 85 0.95 0.50 11.33
CA ILE A 85 1.31 -0.91 11.57
C ILE A 85 0.09 -1.70 12.04
N ARG A 86 -0.74 -1.16 12.95
CA ARG A 86 -1.97 -1.84 13.38
C ARG A 86 -2.99 -2.02 12.25
N LEU A 87 -3.14 -1.03 11.37
CA LEU A 87 -4.04 -1.14 10.21
C LEU A 87 -3.59 -2.24 9.26
N PHE A 88 -2.32 -2.25 8.86
CA PHE A 88 -1.77 -3.29 7.99
C PHE A 88 -1.76 -4.66 8.65
N ALA A 89 -1.46 -4.76 9.95
CA ALA A 89 -1.55 -6.02 10.69
C ALA A 89 -2.98 -6.57 10.70
N LEU A 90 -3.97 -5.73 10.99
CA LEU A 90 -5.37 -6.15 11.01
C LEU A 90 -5.85 -6.57 9.62
N ALA A 91 -5.52 -5.81 8.57
CA ALA A 91 -5.86 -6.16 7.20
C ALA A 91 -5.21 -7.50 6.78
N SER A 92 -3.93 -7.70 7.10
CA SER A 92 -3.22 -8.95 6.81
C SER A 92 -3.87 -10.14 7.51
N ASP A 93 -4.22 -9.98 8.78
CA ASP A 93 -4.96 -10.98 9.56
C ASP A 93 -6.29 -11.33 8.89
N VAL A 94 -7.07 -10.34 8.45
CA VAL A 94 -8.34 -10.56 7.76
C VAL A 94 -8.15 -11.36 6.48
N ALA A 95 -7.19 -10.97 5.64
CA ALA A 95 -6.94 -11.59 4.35
C ALA A 95 -6.43 -13.04 4.48
N LEU A 96 -5.52 -13.28 5.43
CA LEU A 96 -4.85 -14.57 5.59
C LEU A 96 -5.68 -15.58 6.39
N ARG A 97 -6.61 -15.13 7.24
CA ARG A 97 -7.54 -16.02 7.96
C ARG A 97 -8.57 -16.69 7.04
N GLY A 98 -8.94 -16.03 5.94
CA GLY A 98 -9.94 -16.50 4.99
C GLY A 98 -9.40 -17.46 3.92
N ALA A 99 -8.08 -17.62 3.81
CA ALA A 99 -7.47 -18.48 2.81
C ALA A 99 -7.90 -19.94 3.05
N PRO A 100 -8.65 -20.58 2.13
CA PRO A 100 -9.01 -21.98 2.29
C PRO A 100 -7.72 -22.81 2.35
N VAL A 101 -7.57 -23.63 3.39
CA VAL A 101 -6.53 -24.64 3.45
C VAL A 101 -6.74 -25.57 2.27
N ARG A 102 -5.99 -25.36 1.20
CA ARG A 102 -5.93 -26.30 0.09
C ARG A 102 -5.18 -27.52 0.62
N CYS A 103 -5.92 -28.53 1.05
CA CYS A 103 -5.35 -29.88 1.18
C CYS A 103 -4.77 -30.24 -0.18
N ALA A 104 -3.44 -30.22 -0.28
CA ALA A 104 -2.74 -30.85 -1.39
C ALA A 104 -3.07 -32.34 -1.29
N ALA A 105 -3.96 -32.81 -2.16
CA ALA A 105 -4.17 -34.23 -2.35
C ALA A 105 -2.86 -34.82 -2.87
N LEU A 106 -2.17 -35.55 -2.00
CA LEU A 106 -1.16 -36.54 -2.38
C LEU A 106 -1.85 -37.82 -2.85
#